data_AF-D0LU97-F1
#
_entry.id   AF-D0LU97-F1
#
_cell.length_a   1.000
_cell.length_b   1.000
_cell.length_c   1.000
_cell.angle_alpha   90.00
_cell.angle_beta   90.00
_cell.angle_gamma   90.00
#
_symmetry.space_group_name_H-M   'P 1'
#
loop_
_entity.id
_entity.type
_entity.pdbx_description
1 polymer ?
#
loop_
_entity_poly.entity_id
_entity_poly.type
_entity_poly.pdbx_seq_one_letter_code
_entity_poly.pdbx_strand_id
1 'polypeptide(L)'
;MPKIVDHEQVRADIVARAVQLFAEQGFGGLGIRGLAKAVGMAKSSIYYYYQTKEALIDAVIEAVVTPDLLSLEAEVQGAGSLDKRLDRAASWIAKNEERFAVQIRILSEAAREEKWNDDGRVTQPYVKGLSSVLGLNTGAARSFYLHILGVVLQRMVDGKRTSLKRELSTFNDLLVKSKSSVETKVKALPAAAKSTTQAAPAAEAAPKTAKKTSRKAAKKTSRKAAKKTRSKTASATAARKKSATKKSATKKAATKKAATKKAATKKAATKKAATKKAAKKKTTRAAKTSTRKAATASASKTRTKAKKKASKRRSKK
;
A
#
# COMPACT_ATOMS: atom_id res chain seq x y z
N MET A 1 -7.55 24.44 -39.95
CA MET A 1 -8.65 23.64 -39.38
C MET A 1 -8.32 23.33 -37.93
N PRO A 2 -9.23 23.53 -36.95
CA PRO A 2 -8.98 23.12 -35.57
C PRO A 2 -8.79 21.60 -35.54
N LYS A 3 -7.71 21.11 -34.92
CA LYS A 3 -7.59 19.68 -34.61
C LYS A 3 -8.71 19.35 -33.63
N ILE A 4 -9.68 18.53 -34.04
CA ILE A 4 -10.63 17.91 -33.11
C ILE A 4 -9.80 16.96 -32.26
N VAL A 5 -9.59 17.33 -31.00
CA VAL A 5 -8.84 16.51 -30.05
C VAL A 5 -9.84 15.61 -29.35
N ASP A 6 -9.68 14.30 -29.55
CA ASP A 6 -10.39 13.31 -28.74
C ASP A 6 -9.81 13.32 -27.33
N HIS A 7 -10.52 13.98 -26.41
CA HIS A 7 -10.09 14.12 -25.03
C HIS A 7 -10.05 12.77 -24.28
N GLU A 8 -10.86 11.80 -24.67
CA GLU A 8 -10.88 10.48 -24.05
C GLU A 8 -9.67 9.66 -24.50
N GLN A 9 -9.34 9.71 -25.79
CA GLN A 9 -8.12 9.10 -26.31
C GLN A 9 -6.87 9.70 -25.67
N VAL A 10 -6.80 11.03 -25.51
CA VAL A 10 -5.65 11.67 -24.83
C VAL A 10 -5.55 11.25 -23.37
N ARG A 11 -6.68 11.12 -22.66
CA ARG A 11 -6.70 10.59 -21.28
C ARG A 11 -6.14 9.18 -21.22
N ALA A 12 -6.55 8.31 -22.15
CA ALA A 12 -6.08 6.93 -22.24
C ALA A 12 -4.57 6.88 -22.54
N ASP A 13 -4.07 7.70 -23.47
CA ASP A 13 -2.64 7.76 -23.83
C ASP A 13 -1.77 8.20 -22.65
N ILE A 14 -2.23 9.22 -21.90
CA ILE A 14 -1.54 9.67 -20.67
C ILE A 14 -1.45 8.53 -19.66
N VAL A 15 -2.55 7.80 -19.43
CA VAL A 15 -2.61 6.71 -18.47
C VAL A 15 -1.76 5.53 -18.92
N ALA A 16 -1.85 5.12 -20.18
CA ALA A 16 -1.04 4.04 -20.73
C ALA A 16 0.47 4.31 -20.59
N ARG A 17 0.91 5.55 -20.88
CA ARG A 17 2.30 5.95 -20.66
C ARG A 17 2.66 6.02 -19.19
N ALA A 18 1.76 6.46 -18.33
CA ALA A 18 1.98 6.46 -16.89
C ALA A 18 2.19 5.03 -16.36
N VAL A 19 1.34 4.07 -16.75
CA VAL A 19 1.47 2.65 -16.38
C VAL A 19 2.85 2.10 -16.76
N GLN A 20 3.29 2.33 -18.01
CA GLN A 20 4.60 1.87 -18.49
C GLN A 20 5.75 2.46 -17.66
N LEU A 21 5.73 3.78 -17.45
CA LEU A 21 6.78 4.45 -16.69
C LEU A 21 6.82 4.01 -15.23
N PHE A 22 5.68 3.74 -14.61
CA PHE A 22 5.64 3.22 -13.24
C PHE A 22 6.13 1.79 -13.14
N ALA A 23 5.87 0.95 -14.15
CA ALA A 23 6.41 -0.39 -14.22
C ALA A 23 7.95 -0.40 -14.29
N GLU A 24 8.54 0.56 -15.00
CA GLU A 24 10.00 0.67 -15.21
C GLU A 24 10.74 1.38 -14.06
N GLN A 25 10.21 2.50 -13.57
CA GLN A 25 10.95 3.45 -12.73
C GLN A 25 10.35 3.63 -11.32
N GLY A 26 9.18 3.05 -11.05
CA GLY A 26 8.42 3.28 -9.83
C GLY A 26 7.84 4.69 -9.73
N PHE A 27 6.97 4.91 -8.73
CA PHE A 27 6.23 6.16 -8.55
C PHE A 27 7.08 7.36 -8.06
N GLY A 28 8.11 7.10 -7.24
CA GLY A 28 8.90 8.13 -6.57
C GLY A 28 9.95 8.78 -7.45
N GLY A 29 10.42 8.07 -8.48
CA GLY A 29 11.33 8.59 -9.51
C GLY A 29 10.61 9.44 -10.55
N LEU A 30 9.30 9.20 -10.76
CA LEU A 30 8.54 9.78 -11.85
C LEU A 30 7.51 10.80 -11.33
N GLY A 31 7.94 12.05 -11.18
CA GLY A 31 7.02 13.16 -11.01
C GLY A 31 6.24 13.46 -12.30
N ILE A 32 5.15 14.23 -12.20
CA ILE A 32 4.35 14.69 -13.35
C ILE A 32 5.18 15.32 -14.47
N ARG A 33 6.35 15.90 -14.15
CA ARG A 33 7.31 16.40 -15.14
C ARG A 33 7.89 15.30 -16.05
N GLY A 34 8.21 14.13 -15.50
CA GLY A 34 8.72 12.99 -16.26
C GLY A 34 7.65 12.42 -17.18
N LEU A 35 6.43 12.25 -16.66
CA LEU A 35 5.27 11.84 -17.45
C LEU A 35 5.00 12.82 -18.60
N ALA A 36 4.92 14.12 -18.30
CA ALA A 36 4.70 15.16 -19.29
C ALA A 36 5.73 15.10 -20.44
N LYS A 37 7.02 14.91 -20.10
CA LYS A 37 8.07 14.70 -21.09
C LYS A 37 7.85 13.43 -21.92
N ALA A 38 7.47 12.33 -21.29
CA ALA A 38 7.27 11.04 -21.96
C ALA A 38 6.07 11.03 -22.92
N VAL A 39 5.00 11.76 -22.60
CA VAL A 39 3.84 11.91 -23.48
C VAL A 39 3.98 13.09 -24.46
N GLY A 40 5.05 13.87 -24.38
CA GLY A 40 5.27 15.04 -25.23
C GLY A 40 4.35 16.23 -24.92
N MET A 41 3.87 16.36 -23.69
CA MET A 41 2.93 17.40 -23.26
C MET A 41 3.56 18.36 -22.25
N ALA A 42 2.96 19.55 -22.12
CA ALA A 42 3.27 20.43 -21.00
C ALA A 42 2.66 19.88 -19.70
N LYS A 43 3.30 20.18 -18.56
CA LYS A 43 2.79 19.80 -17.23
C LYS A 43 1.38 20.36 -16.97
N SER A 44 1.09 21.57 -17.43
CA SER A 44 -0.25 22.18 -17.35
C SER A 44 -1.29 21.37 -18.13
N SER A 45 -0.93 20.85 -19.30
CA SER A 45 -1.81 19.99 -20.11
C SER A 45 -2.14 18.68 -19.40
N ILE A 46 -1.20 18.08 -18.66
CA ILE A 46 -1.51 16.89 -17.84
C ILE A 46 -2.54 17.24 -16.75
N TYR A 47 -2.36 18.38 -16.06
CA TYR A 47 -3.30 18.81 -15.03
C TYR A 47 -4.68 19.19 -15.55
N TYR A 48 -4.79 19.59 -16.82
CA TYR A 48 -6.09 19.77 -17.47
C TYR A 48 -6.90 18.47 -17.50
N TYR A 49 -6.26 17.34 -17.80
CA TYR A 49 -6.91 16.02 -17.80
C TYR A 49 -7.06 15.43 -16.39
N TYR A 50 -6.03 15.57 -15.55
CA TYR A 50 -6.01 15.04 -14.19
C TYR A 50 -5.59 16.12 -13.20
N GLN A 51 -6.57 16.78 -12.58
CA GLN A 51 -6.35 17.96 -11.74
C GLN A 51 -5.35 17.75 -10.60
N THR A 52 -5.22 16.52 -10.11
CA THR A 52 -4.28 16.15 -9.05
C THR A 52 -3.43 14.95 -9.45
N LYS A 53 -2.28 14.79 -8.77
CA LYS A 53 -1.44 13.59 -8.93
C LYS A 53 -2.25 12.35 -8.55
N GLU A 54 -3.08 12.47 -7.51
CA GLU A 54 -3.92 11.42 -6.96
C GLU A 54 -4.97 10.96 -7.98
N ALA A 55 -5.65 11.87 -8.68
CA ALA A 55 -6.63 11.54 -9.70
C ALA A 55 -6.03 10.79 -10.90
N LEU A 56 -4.82 11.19 -11.33
CA LEU A 56 -4.08 10.44 -12.37
C LEU A 56 -3.80 9.00 -11.94
N ILE A 57 -3.61 8.79 -10.65
CA ILE A 57 -3.20 7.47 -10.14
C ILE A 57 -4.37 6.58 -9.90
N ASP A 58 -5.49 7.13 -9.44
CA ASP A 58 -6.75 6.41 -9.43
C ASP A 58 -7.03 5.85 -10.83
N ALA A 59 -6.87 6.67 -11.88
CA ALA A 59 -7.03 6.25 -13.27
C ALA A 59 -6.01 5.18 -13.71
N VAL A 60 -4.76 5.27 -13.24
CA VAL A 60 -3.71 4.26 -13.52
C VAL A 60 -4.02 2.94 -12.82
N ILE A 61 -4.47 2.98 -11.56
CA ILE A 61 -4.89 1.79 -10.81
C ILE A 61 -6.05 1.14 -11.53
N GLU A 62 -7.06 1.91 -11.93
CA GLU A 62 -8.21 1.44 -12.69
C GLU A 62 -7.79 0.80 -14.02
N ALA A 63 -6.89 1.44 -14.78
CA ALA A 63 -6.37 0.91 -16.05
C ALA A 63 -5.56 -0.38 -15.92
N VAL A 64 -5.06 -0.71 -14.72
CA VAL A 64 -4.37 -1.97 -14.43
C VAL A 64 -5.36 -3.02 -13.89
N VAL A 65 -6.20 -2.64 -12.93
CA VAL A 65 -7.13 -3.54 -12.24
C VAL A 65 -8.24 -4.03 -13.16
N THR A 66 -8.88 -3.13 -13.90
CA THR A 66 -10.10 -3.45 -14.66
C THR A 66 -9.83 -4.50 -15.74
N PRO A 67 -8.79 -4.38 -16.58
CA PRO A 67 -8.49 -5.41 -17.58
C PRO A 67 -8.11 -6.76 -16.95
N ASP A 68 -7.42 -6.74 -15.81
CA ASP A 68 -7.05 -7.96 -15.08
C ASP A 68 -8.30 -8.71 -14.60
N LEU A 69 -9.23 -8.01 -13.97
CA LEU A 69 -10.46 -8.62 -13.45
C LEU A 69 -11.37 -9.11 -14.57
N LEU A 70 -11.52 -8.36 -15.66
CA LEU A 70 -12.34 -8.78 -16.81
C LEU A 70 -11.78 -10.04 -17.47
N SER A 71 -10.46 -10.10 -17.67
CA SER A 71 -9.84 -11.28 -18.27
C SER A 71 -9.83 -12.49 -17.33
N LEU A 72 -9.70 -12.28 -16.02
CA LEU A 72 -9.87 -13.34 -15.03
C LEU A 72 -11.31 -13.85 -14.99
N GLU A 73 -12.30 -12.96 -15.03
CA GLU A 73 -13.72 -13.31 -15.07
C GLU A 73 -14.01 -14.22 -16.27
N ALA A 74 -13.53 -13.84 -17.46
CA ALA A 74 -13.64 -14.65 -18.66
C ALA A 74 -13.00 -16.05 -18.52
N GLU A 75 -11.82 -16.17 -17.87
CA GLU A 75 -11.17 -17.47 -17.66
C GLU A 75 -12.02 -18.37 -16.74
N VAL A 76 -12.62 -17.80 -15.68
CA VAL A 76 -13.39 -18.57 -14.70
C VAL A 76 -14.85 -18.80 -15.12
N GLN A 77 -15.32 -18.17 -16.20
CA GLN A 77 -16.67 -18.37 -16.72
C GLN A 77 -16.97 -19.86 -17.01
N GLY A 78 -18.16 -20.30 -16.61
CA GLY A 78 -18.57 -21.71 -16.72
C GLY A 78 -17.98 -22.65 -15.68
N ALA A 79 -17.10 -22.19 -14.78
CA ALA A 79 -16.65 -23.00 -13.64
C ALA A 79 -17.68 -22.97 -12.49
N GLY A 80 -18.51 -24.01 -12.40
CA GLY A 80 -19.63 -24.08 -11.46
C GLY A 80 -19.25 -24.13 -9.97
N SER A 81 -18.12 -24.78 -9.62
CA SER A 81 -17.65 -24.89 -8.23
C SER A 81 -16.53 -23.89 -7.90
N LEU A 82 -16.40 -23.54 -6.61
CA LEU A 82 -15.32 -22.66 -6.14
C LEU A 82 -13.94 -23.23 -6.47
N ASP A 83 -13.76 -24.52 -6.25
CA ASP A 83 -12.52 -25.26 -6.53
C ASP A 83 -12.06 -25.07 -7.99
N LYS A 84 -12.97 -25.33 -8.95
CA LYS A 84 -12.70 -25.12 -10.38
C LYS A 84 -12.42 -23.65 -10.71
N ARG A 85 -13.10 -22.69 -10.07
CA ARG A 85 -12.81 -21.25 -10.27
C ARG A 85 -11.41 -20.89 -9.77
N LEU A 86 -11.02 -21.39 -8.59
CA LEU A 86 -9.72 -21.14 -7.99
C LEU A 86 -8.58 -21.78 -8.81
N ASP A 87 -8.79 -22.94 -9.40
CA ASP A 87 -7.80 -23.61 -10.27
C ASP A 87 -7.59 -22.88 -11.60
N ARG A 88 -8.68 -22.43 -12.23
CA ARG A 88 -8.61 -21.60 -13.44
C ARG A 88 -7.97 -20.25 -13.13
N ALA A 89 -8.34 -19.63 -12.01
CA ALA A 89 -7.72 -18.40 -11.54
C ALA A 89 -6.22 -18.59 -11.30
N ALA A 90 -5.79 -19.68 -10.65
CA ALA A 90 -4.38 -19.97 -10.42
C ALA A 90 -3.60 -20.14 -11.74
N SER A 91 -4.22 -20.78 -12.74
CA SER A 91 -3.65 -20.93 -14.08
C SER A 91 -3.51 -19.58 -14.80
N TRP A 92 -4.52 -18.73 -14.72
CA TRP A 92 -4.49 -17.36 -15.26
C TRP A 92 -3.43 -16.50 -14.56
N ILE A 93 -3.38 -16.53 -13.22
CA ILE A 93 -2.38 -15.79 -12.42
C ILE A 93 -0.96 -16.21 -12.82
N ALA A 94 -0.73 -17.51 -13.02
CA ALA A 94 0.57 -18.02 -13.45
C ALA A 94 0.98 -17.54 -14.86
N LYS A 95 0.02 -17.44 -15.80
CA LYS A 95 0.25 -16.87 -17.14
C LYS A 95 0.52 -15.36 -17.07
N ASN A 96 -0.08 -14.68 -16.09
CA ASN A 96 -0.09 -13.22 -15.98
C ASN A 96 0.79 -12.68 -14.83
N GLU A 97 1.78 -13.47 -14.36
CA GLU A 97 2.62 -13.16 -13.19
C GLU A 97 3.25 -11.75 -13.23
N GLU A 98 3.74 -11.32 -14.40
CA GLU A 98 4.39 -10.01 -14.57
C GLU A 98 3.46 -8.83 -14.22
N ARG A 99 2.13 -8.99 -14.39
CA ARG A 99 1.16 -7.95 -14.02
C ARG A 99 1.13 -7.71 -12.52
N PHE A 100 1.26 -8.77 -11.72
CA PHE A 100 1.35 -8.68 -10.27
C PHE A 100 2.70 -8.12 -9.79
N ALA A 101 3.79 -8.39 -10.52
CA ALA A 101 5.08 -7.76 -10.25
C ALA A 101 5.03 -6.23 -10.41
N VAL A 102 4.30 -5.74 -11.42
CA VAL A 102 4.02 -4.30 -11.58
C VAL A 102 3.23 -3.75 -10.39
N GLN A 103 2.19 -4.45 -9.93
CA GLN A 103 1.45 -4.03 -8.73
C GLN A 103 2.33 -3.94 -7.48
N ILE A 104 3.24 -4.89 -7.26
CA ILE A 104 4.18 -4.86 -6.13
C ILE A 104 5.04 -3.59 -6.17
N ARG A 105 5.53 -3.20 -7.35
CA ARG A 105 6.31 -1.96 -7.52
C ARG A 105 5.47 -0.72 -7.19
N ILE A 106 4.22 -0.68 -7.67
CA ILE A 106 3.28 0.43 -7.38
C ILE A 106 2.98 0.50 -5.87
N LEU A 107 2.64 -0.63 -5.24
CA LEU A 107 2.33 -0.72 -3.81
C LEU A 107 3.52 -0.34 -2.93
N SER A 108 4.71 -0.81 -3.28
CA SER A 108 5.94 -0.52 -2.54
C SER A 108 6.23 0.97 -2.50
N GLU A 109 5.93 1.69 -3.58
CA GLU A 109 6.12 3.13 -3.62
C GLU A 109 4.98 3.89 -2.94
N ALA A 110 3.74 3.45 -3.11
CA ALA A 110 2.60 4.00 -2.36
C ALA A 110 2.87 3.94 -0.85
N ALA A 111 3.40 2.82 -0.33
CA ALA A 111 3.73 2.68 1.09
C ALA A 111 4.82 3.66 1.59
N ARG A 112 5.62 4.25 0.70
CA ARG A 112 6.69 5.21 1.06
C ARG A 112 6.17 6.64 1.18
N GLU A 113 5.10 6.98 0.48
CA GLU A 113 4.49 8.30 0.55
C GLU A 113 3.34 8.28 1.58
N GLU A 114 3.48 8.97 2.73
CA GLU A 114 2.49 8.91 3.83
C GLU A 114 1.05 9.28 3.40
N LYS A 115 0.92 10.16 2.40
CA LYS A 115 -0.38 10.55 1.83
C LYS A 115 -1.09 9.47 1.00
N TRP A 116 -0.39 8.36 0.70
CA TRP A 116 -0.92 7.18 -0.01
C TRP A 116 -1.27 6.03 0.92
N ASN A 117 -1.01 6.18 2.22
CA ASN A 117 -1.45 5.25 3.26
C ASN A 117 -2.96 5.42 3.54
N ASP A 118 -3.76 5.51 2.48
CA ASP A 118 -5.21 5.60 2.49
C ASP A 118 -5.83 4.22 2.78
N ASP A 119 -7.14 4.19 3.04
CA ASP A 119 -8.05 3.11 3.48
C ASP A 119 -8.19 1.91 2.50
N GLY A 120 -7.11 1.60 1.78
CA GLY A 120 -7.01 0.52 0.81
C GLY A 120 -7.30 0.94 -0.63
N ARG A 121 -7.23 2.23 -0.98
CA ARG A 121 -7.47 2.75 -2.34
C ARG A 121 -6.77 1.95 -3.46
N VAL A 122 -5.54 1.47 -3.20
CA VAL A 122 -4.75 0.70 -4.19
C VAL A 122 -5.12 -0.78 -4.21
N THR A 123 -5.49 -1.38 -3.08
CA THR A 123 -5.68 -2.84 -2.96
C THR A 123 -7.15 -3.27 -2.96
N GLN A 124 -8.07 -2.41 -2.51
CA GLN A 124 -9.50 -2.69 -2.41
C GLN A 124 -10.16 -3.01 -3.76
N PRO A 125 -9.80 -2.35 -4.88
CA PRO A 125 -10.34 -2.73 -6.19
C PRO A 125 -10.07 -4.21 -6.53
N TYR A 126 -8.84 -4.69 -6.35
CA TYR A 126 -8.50 -6.11 -6.53
C TYR A 126 -9.25 -7.02 -5.55
N VAL A 127 -9.32 -6.66 -4.26
CA VAL A 127 -10.00 -7.48 -3.26
C VAL A 127 -11.50 -7.61 -3.57
N LYS A 128 -12.16 -6.53 -3.93
CA LYS A 128 -13.59 -6.53 -4.32
C LYS A 128 -13.81 -7.31 -5.61
N GLY A 129 -12.95 -7.10 -6.60
CA GLY A 129 -12.99 -7.83 -7.87
C GLY A 129 -12.86 -9.33 -7.68
N LEU A 130 -11.81 -9.78 -6.97
CA LEU A 130 -11.59 -11.19 -6.66
C LEU A 130 -12.72 -11.80 -5.83
N SER A 131 -13.27 -11.02 -4.88
CA SER A 131 -14.45 -11.43 -4.11
C SER A 131 -15.64 -11.73 -5.02
N SER A 132 -15.94 -10.81 -5.96
CA SER A 132 -17.02 -10.96 -6.92
C SER A 132 -16.79 -12.12 -7.89
N VAL A 133 -15.65 -12.11 -8.58
CA VAL A 133 -15.33 -13.06 -9.66
C VAL A 133 -15.23 -14.51 -9.15
N LEU A 134 -14.67 -14.72 -7.94
CA LEU A 134 -14.45 -16.07 -7.40
C LEU A 134 -15.59 -16.52 -6.46
N GLY A 135 -16.46 -15.61 -6.02
CA GLY A 135 -17.47 -15.89 -5.00
C GLY A 135 -16.85 -16.13 -3.61
N LEU A 136 -15.80 -15.37 -3.30
CA LEU A 136 -15.13 -15.36 -2.00
C LEU A 136 -15.73 -14.26 -1.12
N ASN A 137 -15.80 -14.48 0.20
CA ASN A 137 -16.03 -13.37 1.11
C ASN A 137 -14.82 -12.41 1.10
N THR A 138 -15.03 -11.15 1.49
CA THR A 138 -14.00 -10.10 1.45
C THR A 138 -12.71 -10.48 2.20
N GLY A 139 -12.83 -11.20 3.32
CA GLY A 139 -11.68 -11.65 4.10
C GLY A 139 -10.84 -12.68 3.34
N ALA A 140 -11.48 -13.69 2.78
CA ALA A 140 -10.84 -14.72 1.96
C ALA A 140 -10.24 -14.13 0.67
N ALA A 141 -10.95 -13.21 0.00
CA ALA A 141 -10.43 -12.52 -1.18
C ALA A 141 -9.19 -11.67 -0.85
N ARG A 142 -9.18 -10.99 0.30
CA ARG A 142 -8.01 -10.26 0.79
C ARG A 142 -6.84 -11.19 1.06
N SER A 143 -7.06 -12.30 1.77
CA SER A 143 -6.01 -13.29 2.04
C SER A 143 -5.45 -13.91 0.76
N PHE A 144 -6.32 -14.22 -0.22
CA PHE A 144 -5.92 -14.73 -1.52
C PHE A 144 -5.06 -13.73 -2.29
N TYR A 145 -5.48 -12.46 -2.34
CA TYR A 145 -4.70 -11.40 -2.97
C TYR A 145 -3.33 -11.21 -2.31
N LEU A 146 -3.27 -11.20 -0.97
CA LEU A 146 -2.01 -11.10 -0.22
C LEU A 146 -1.09 -12.30 -0.49
N HIS A 147 -1.65 -13.51 -0.60
CA HIS A 147 -0.89 -14.71 -0.94
C HIS A 147 -0.28 -14.60 -2.34
N ILE A 148 -1.07 -14.18 -3.34
CA ILE A 148 -0.57 -13.94 -4.71
C ILE A 148 0.61 -12.96 -4.67
N LEU A 149 0.44 -11.80 -4.04
CA LEU A 149 1.51 -10.79 -3.93
C LEU A 149 2.73 -11.32 -3.20
N GLY A 150 2.56 -12.09 -2.12
CA GLY A 150 3.65 -12.67 -1.34
C GLY A 150 4.47 -13.68 -2.14
N VAL A 151 3.79 -14.58 -2.86
CA VAL A 151 4.47 -15.58 -3.70
C VAL A 151 5.19 -14.92 -4.87
N VAL A 152 4.56 -13.95 -5.54
CA VAL A 152 5.20 -13.20 -6.64
C VAL A 152 6.41 -12.41 -6.12
N LEU A 153 6.30 -11.75 -4.96
CA LEU A 153 7.42 -11.05 -4.33
C LEU A 153 8.58 -12.01 -4.02
N GLN A 154 8.29 -13.18 -3.45
CA GLN A 154 9.29 -14.20 -3.17
C GLN A 154 10.01 -14.65 -4.44
N ARG A 155 9.25 -14.86 -5.53
CA ARG A 155 9.78 -15.25 -6.85
C ARG A 155 10.66 -14.18 -7.49
N MET A 156 10.36 -12.90 -7.25
CA MET A 156 11.20 -11.78 -7.70
C MET A 156 12.57 -11.77 -7.02
N VAL A 157 12.71 -12.32 -5.81
CA VAL A 157 13.97 -12.29 -5.04
C VAL A 157 14.75 -13.61 -5.07
N ASP A 158 14.10 -14.73 -5.39
CA ASP A 158 14.75 -16.05 -5.37
C ASP A 158 15.07 -16.63 -6.75
N GLY A 159 14.82 -15.87 -7.83
CA GLY A 159 15.02 -16.31 -9.20
C GLY A 159 14.00 -17.35 -9.66
N LYS A 160 12.74 -17.22 -9.21
CA LYS A 160 11.61 -18.11 -9.54
C LYS A 160 11.74 -19.55 -9.01
N ARG A 161 12.51 -19.76 -7.93
CA ARG A 161 12.67 -21.08 -7.28
C ARG A 161 11.37 -21.52 -6.60
N THR A 162 10.69 -20.62 -5.90
CA THR A 162 9.34 -20.83 -5.40
C THR A 162 8.39 -21.00 -6.58
N SER A 163 7.62 -22.09 -6.65
CA SER A 163 6.69 -22.33 -7.76
C SER A 163 5.34 -21.68 -7.52
N LEU A 164 4.98 -20.68 -8.34
CA LEU A 164 3.70 -19.97 -8.22
C LEU A 164 2.49 -20.92 -8.29
N LYS A 165 2.49 -21.84 -9.26
CA LYS A 165 1.40 -22.81 -9.43
C LYS A 165 1.25 -23.73 -8.22
N ARG A 166 2.35 -24.22 -7.64
CA ARG A 166 2.31 -25.08 -6.45
C ARG A 166 1.77 -24.31 -5.23
N GLU A 167 2.31 -23.13 -4.95
CA GLU A 167 1.88 -22.31 -3.82
C GLU A 167 0.41 -21.90 -3.91
N LEU A 168 -0.09 -21.58 -5.12
CA LEU A 168 -1.50 -21.26 -5.32
C LEU A 168 -2.39 -22.50 -5.13
N SER A 169 -2.00 -23.66 -5.66
CA SER A 169 -2.74 -24.92 -5.47
C SER A 169 -2.84 -25.29 -3.98
N THR A 170 -1.73 -25.23 -3.24
CA THR A 170 -1.74 -25.49 -1.79
C THR A 170 -2.66 -24.53 -1.04
N PHE A 171 -2.67 -23.25 -1.40
CA PHE A 171 -3.54 -22.27 -0.75
C PHE A 171 -5.01 -22.44 -1.14
N ASN A 172 -5.30 -22.82 -2.38
CA ASN A 172 -6.66 -23.14 -2.84
C ASN A 172 -7.25 -24.30 -2.03
N ASP A 173 -6.48 -25.38 -1.81
CA ASP A 173 -6.90 -26.52 -0.99
C ASP A 173 -7.28 -26.08 0.42
N LEU A 174 -6.49 -25.19 1.03
CA LEU A 174 -6.76 -24.63 2.36
C LEU A 174 -8.03 -23.78 2.37
N LEU A 175 -8.24 -22.93 1.36
CA LEU A 175 -9.46 -22.12 1.24
C LEU A 175 -10.71 -22.99 1.10
N VAL A 176 -10.67 -24.02 0.24
CA VAL A 176 -11.80 -24.93 0.04
C VAL A 176 -12.10 -25.73 1.31
N LYS A 177 -11.08 -26.30 1.96
CA LYS A 177 -11.23 -27.03 3.24
C LYS A 177 -11.76 -26.15 4.37
N SER A 178 -11.36 -24.88 4.41
CA SER A 178 -11.85 -23.95 5.44
C SER A 178 -13.36 -23.67 5.30
N LYS A 179 -13.89 -23.62 4.07
CA LYS A 179 -15.33 -23.48 3.83
C LYS A 179 -16.11 -24.73 4.28
N SER A 180 -15.67 -25.91 3.89
CA SER A 180 -16.34 -27.16 4.25
C SER A 180 -16.30 -27.45 5.76
N SER A 181 -15.19 -27.11 6.43
CA SER A 181 -15.06 -27.26 7.88
C SER A 181 -16.04 -26.35 8.65
N VAL A 182 -16.27 -25.12 8.17
CA VAL A 182 -17.25 -24.19 8.76
C VAL A 182 -18.69 -24.65 8.50
N GLU A 183 -19.03 -25.08 7.28
CA GLU A 183 -20.38 -25.57 6.94
C GLU A 183 -20.74 -26.84 7.72
N THR A 184 -19.78 -27.75 7.91
CA THR A 184 -19.95 -28.98 8.69
C THR A 184 -20.15 -28.65 10.18
N LYS A 185 -19.41 -27.68 10.72
CA LYS A 185 -19.50 -27.26 12.13
C LYS A 185 -20.76 -26.46 12.44
N VAL A 186 -21.29 -25.71 11.47
CA VAL A 186 -22.60 -25.02 11.58
C VAL A 186 -23.76 -26.02 11.52
N LYS A 187 -23.66 -27.07 10.70
CA LYS A 187 -24.68 -28.12 10.62
C LYS A 187 -24.68 -29.07 11.83
N ALA A 188 -23.55 -29.17 12.54
CA ALA A 188 -23.37 -30.02 13.72
C ALA A 188 -23.69 -29.36 15.07
N LEU A 189 -24.09 -28.08 15.10
CA LEU A 189 -24.59 -27.43 16.31
C LEU A 189 -26.03 -27.92 16.58
N PRO A 190 -26.30 -28.65 17.68
CA PRO A 190 -27.65 -29.12 17.99
C PRO A 190 -28.58 -27.94 18.28
N ALA A 191 -29.85 -28.10 17.89
CA ALA A 191 -30.96 -27.17 18.09
C ALA A 191 -31.37 -26.99 19.58
N ALA A 192 -30.41 -26.73 20.46
CA ALA A 192 -30.63 -26.51 21.88
C ALA A 192 -30.51 -25.02 22.21
N ALA A 193 -31.54 -24.26 21.84
CA ALA A 193 -31.82 -22.95 22.41
C ALA A 193 -33.34 -22.74 22.51
N LYS A 194 -34.02 -23.64 23.22
CA LYS A 194 -35.37 -23.43 23.76
C LYS A 194 -35.45 -23.95 25.19
N SER A 195 -34.97 -23.15 26.12
CA SER A 195 -35.37 -23.03 27.53
C SER A 195 -34.27 -22.18 28.17
N THR A 196 -34.56 -20.99 28.67
CA THR A 196 -34.94 -20.82 30.07
C THR A 196 -35.20 -19.34 30.28
N THR A 197 -36.43 -18.96 30.63
CA THR A 197 -36.68 -18.01 31.72
C THR A 197 -38.10 -18.27 32.18
N GLN A 198 -38.17 -19.03 33.26
CA GLN A 198 -39.34 -19.32 34.06
C GLN A 198 -39.76 -18.04 34.78
N ALA A 199 -41.04 -17.68 34.64
CA ALA A 199 -41.71 -16.69 35.46
C ALA A 199 -42.24 -17.32 36.74
N ALA A 200 -42.36 -16.54 37.82
CA ALA A 200 -43.44 -16.62 38.82
C ALA A 200 -43.26 -15.54 39.91
N PRO A 201 -44.29 -15.20 40.71
CA PRO A 201 -45.74 -15.37 40.54
C PRO A 201 -46.49 -14.01 40.62
N ALA A 202 -47.53 -13.77 39.83
CA ALA A 202 -48.95 -14.08 40.08
C ALA A 202 -49.55 -13.43 41.35
N ALA A 203 -50.39 -12.41 41.14
CA ALA A 203 -51.52 -12.10 41.99
C ALA A 203 -52.66 -11.50 41.16
N GLU A 204 -53.85 -12.09 41.38
CA GLU A 204 -55.18 -11.51 41.24
C GLU A 204 -55.94 -11.65 39.91
N ALA A 205 -56.91 -12.56 39.95
CA ALA A 205 -58.08 -12.58 39.09
C ALA A 205 -59.32 -12.26 39.94
N ALA A 206 -60.12 -11.28 39.53
CA ALA A 206 -61.59 -11.34 39.60
C ALA A 206 -62.23 -10.25 38.71
N PRO A 207 -63.40 -10.49 38.11
CA PRO A 207 -64.02 -9.62 37.11
C PRO A 207 -65.30 -8.92 37.60
N LYS A 208 -65.71 -7.85 36.87
CA LYS A 208 -67.10 -7.58 36.38
C LYS A 208 -67.51 -6.09 36.42
N THR A 209 -68.03 -5.68 35.25
CA THR A 209 -69.25 -4.88 34.99
C THR A 209 -69.32 -3.35 35.17
N ALA A 210 -69.87 -2.75 34.10
CA ALA A 210 -70.88 -1.68 34.03
C ALA A 210 -70.45 -0.20 33.86
N LYS A 211 -70.53 0.22 32.58
CA LYS A 211 -71.40 1.26 32.00
C LYS A 211 -71.21 2.74 32.40
N LYS A 212 -71.27 3.59 31.36
CA LYS A 212 -71.48 5.06 31.32
C LYS A 212 -70.24 5.86 31.80
N THR A 213 -69.73 6.89 31.14
CA THR A 213 -70.33 7.92 30.28
C THR A 213 -69.23 8.60 29.43
N SER A 214 -69.69 9.19 28.33
CA SER A 214 -69.01 10.14 27.47
C SER A 214 -68.29 11.30 28.18
N ARG A 215 -67.25 11.82 27.50
CA ARG A 215 -66.80 13.23 27.49
C ARG A 215 -66.17 13.80 28.77
N LYS A 216 -64.83 13.75 28.85
CA LYS A 216 -63.92 14.93 28.96
C LYS A 216 -62.47 14.46 29.21
N ALA A 217 -61.52 15.26 28.71
CA ALA A 217 -60.10 15.29 29.09
C ALA A 217 -59.09 14.36 28.35
N ALA A 218 -59.21 14.22 27.04
CA ALA A 218 -58.06 13.90 26.18
C ALA A 218 -57.16 15.14 25.98
N LYS A 219 -56.45 15.62 27.01
CA LYS A 219 -55.34 16.59 26.84
C LYS A 219 -54.47 16.82 28.09
N LYS A 220 -53.93 15.78 28.77
CA LYS A 220 -52.88 16.05 29.78
C LYS A 220 -51.98 14.90 30.22
N THR A 221 -51.65 13.91 29.38
CA THR A 221 -50.66 12.86 29.75
C THR A 221 -49.84 12.35 28.55
N SER A 222 -49.26 13.26 27.74
CA SER A 222 -48.18 12.91 26.79
C SER A 222 -46.88 13.70 27.02
N ARG A 223 -46.78 14.51 28.08
CA ARG A 223 -45.62 15.38 28.35
C ARG A 223 -44.64 14.89 29.43
N LYS A 224 -44.87 13.73 30.08
CA LYS A 224 -43.98 13.22 31.15
C LYS A 224 -43.13 11.98 30.77
N ALA A 225 -43.40 11.33 29.64
CA ALA A 225 -42.59 10.20 29.15
C ALA A 225 -41.47 10.60 28.15
N ALA A 226 -41.51 11.81 27.57
CA ALA A 226 -40.51 12.28 26.61
C ALA A 226 -39.34 13.09 27.21
N LYS A 227 -39.31 13.31 28.53
CA LYS A 227 -38.26 14.11 29.22
C LYS A 227 -37.19 13.27 29.93
N LYS A 228 -37.39 11.96 30.12
CA LYS A 228 -36.44 11.07 30.82
C LYS A 228 -35.48 10.32 29.87
N THR A 229 -35.72 10.34 28.57
CA THR A 229 -34.87 9.72 27.53
C THR A 229 -33.92 10.71 26.84
N ARG A 230 -34.06 12.03 27.08
CA ARG A 230 -33.17 13.07 26.53
C ARG A 230 -32.01 13.51 27.46
N SER A 231 -32.02 13.16 28.75
CA SER A 231 -30.94 13.52 29.69
C SER A 231 -29.80 12.49 29.79
N LYS A 232 -30.03 11.22 29.40
CA LYS A 232 -28.98 10.18 29.40
C LYS A 232 -28.08 10.22 28.16
N THR A 233 -28.53 10.78 27.04
CA THR A 233 -27.75 10.90 25.80
C THR A 233 -26.87 12.16 25.73
N ALA A 234 -27.15 13.19 26.54
CA ALA A 234 -26.31 14.39 26.62
C ALA A 234 -25.06 14.21 27.52
N SER A 235 -25.14 13.37 28.56
CA SER A 235 -24.03 13.11 29.50
C SER A 235 -22.88 12.28 28.89
N ALA A 236 -23.20 11.28 28.06
CA ALA A 236 -22.19 10.43 27.40
C ALA A 236 -21.36 11.18 26.33
N THR A 237 -21.93 12.21 25.72
CA THR A 237 -21.27 12.98 24.65
C THR A 237 -20.27 14.02 25.21
N ALA A 238 -20.53 14.54 26.41
CA ALA A 238 -19.63 15.50 27.07
C ALA A 238 -18.36 14.83 27.67
N ALA A 239 -18.49 13.60 28.19
CA ALA A 239 -17.35 12.84 28.73
C ALA A 239 -16.35 12.41 27.63
N ARG A 240 -16.84 12.14 26.41
CA ARG A 240 -16.02 11.72 25.26
C ARG A 240 -15.24 12.88 24.60
N LYS A 241 -15.70 14.13 24.75
CA LYS A 241 -14.97 15.33 24.28
C LYS A 241 -13.83 15.76 25.22
N LYS A 242 -13.98 15.60 26.54
CA LYS A 242 -12.93 15.97 27.52
C LYS A 242 -11.74 15.00 27.54
N SER A 243 -11.95 13.72 27.20
CA SER A 243 -10.85 12.75 27.07
C SER A 243 -10.03 12.91 25.77
N ALA A 244 -10.64 13.44 24.71
CA ALA A 244 -9.96 13.69 23.44
C ALA A 244 -9.00 14.91 23.50
N THR A 245 -9.33 15.95 24.26
CA THR A 245 -8.48 17.15 24.38
C THR A 245 -7.24 16.92 25.25
N LYS A 246 -7.33 16.08 26.30
CA LYS A 246 -6.18 15.72 27.15
C LYS A 246 -5.16 14.82 26.45
N LYS A 247 -5.60 13.96 25.52
CA LYS A 247 -4.73 13.07 24.71
C LYS A 247 -4.00 13.79 23.58
N SER A 248 -4.54 14.91 23.10
CA SER A 248 -3.92 15.79 22.10
C SER A 248 -2.75 16.61 22.68
N ALA A 249 -2.91 17.13 23.90
CA ALA A 249 -1.87 17.95 24.56
C ALA A 249 -0.60 17.16 24.91
N THR A 250 -0.73 15.90 25.34
CA THR A 250 0.41 15.03 25.66
C THR A 250 1.15 14.51 24.41
N LYS A 251 0.45 14.30 23.29
CA LYS A 251 1.07 13.89 22.02
C LYS A 251 1.89 15.02 21.38
N LYS A 252 1.46 16.29 21.52
CA LYS A 252 2.17 17.47 20.99
C LYS A 252 3.47 17.80 21.75
N ALA A 253 3.54 17.49 23.05
CA ALA A 253 4.76 17.63 23.86
C ALA A 253 5.80 16.54 23.54
N ALA A 254 5.35 15.30 23.29
CA ALA A 254 6.21 14.19 22.92
C ALA A 254 6.84 14.34 21.52
N THR A 255 6.11 14.88 20.54
CA THR A 255 6.64 15.13 19.18
C THR A 255 7.66 16.26 19.13
N LYS A 256 7.55 17.30 19.97
CA LYS A 256 8.53 18.39 20.05
C LYS A 256 9.88 17.93 20.62
N LYS A 257 9.87 16.99 21.60
CA LYS A 257 11.08 16.41 22.21
C LYS A 257 11.78 15.38 21.30
N ALA A 258 11.03 14.69 20.43
CA ALA A 258 11.59 13.78 19.42
C ALA A 258 12.22 14.54 18.24
N ALA A 259 11.63 15.67 17.82
CA ALA A 259 12.15 16.51 16.74
C ALA A 259 13.52 17.14 17.07
N THR A 260 13.74 17.58 18.32
CA THR A 260 15.03 18.15 18.75
C THR A 260 16.14 17.10 18.82
N LYS A 261 15.82 15.86 19.23
CA LYS A 261 16.80 14.73 19.26
C LYS A 261 17.19 14.24 17.85
N LYS A 262 16.26 14.27 16.88
CA LYS A 262 16.52 13.92 15.47
C LYS A 262 17.34 15.00 14.73
N ALA A 263 17.17 16.27 15.08
CA ALA A 263 17.99 17.37 14.54
C ALA A 263 19.44 17.33 15.06
N ALA A 264 19.65 17.02 16.35
CA ALA A 264 20.98 16.90 16.94
C ALA A 264 21.80 15.73 16.35
N THR A 265 21.16 14.59 16.10
CA THR A 265 21.79 13.40 15.50
C THR A 265 22.14 13.59 14.02
N LYS A 266 21.30 14.29 13.25
CA LYS A 266 21.60 14.64 11.85
C LYS A 266 22.77 15.61 11.72
N LYS A 267 22.91 16.58 12.63
CA LYS A 267 24.03 17.55 12.67
C LYS A 267 25.37 16.91 13.07
N ALA A 268 25.33 15.89 13.94
CA ALA A 268 26.52 15.11 14.29
C ALA A 268 26.98 14.20 13.14
N ALA A 269 26.04 13.57 12.42
CA ALA A 269 26.34 12.72 11.27
C ALA A 269 26.96 13.50 10.09
N THR A 270 26.47 14.71 9.80
CA THR A 270 27.04 15.56 8.74
C THR A 270 28.43 16.07 9.08
N LYS A 271 28.71 16.39 10.36
CA LYS A 271 30.07 16.78 10.80
C LYS A 271 31.07 15.62 10.69
N LYS A 272 30.66 14.39 11.02
CA LYS A 272 31.50 13.18 10.89
C LYS A 272 31.76 12.77 9.43
N ALA A 273 30.79 13.01 8.53
CA ALA A 273 30.98 12.78 7.09
C ALA A 273 31.93 13.82 6.46
N ALA A 274 31.85 15.08 6.88
CA ALA A 274 32.73 16.15 6.41
C ALA A 274 34.20 15.92 6.83
N THR A 275 34.44 15.49 8.07
CA THR A 275 35.80 15.18 8.55
C THR A 275 36.40 13.96 7.84
N LYS A 276 35.61 12.91 7.57
CA LYS A 276 36.07 11.73 6.82
C LYS A 276 36.40 12.07 5.36
N LYS A 277 35.64 12.97 4.72
CA LYS A 277 35.91 13.45 3.35
C LYS A 277 37.16 14.33 3.28
N ALA A 278 37.39 15.19 4.29
CA ALA A 278 38.61 16.00 4.40
C ALA A 278 39.87 15.14 4.62
N ALA A 279 39.78 14.11 5.49
CA ALA A 279 40.87 13.16 5.73
C ALA A 279 41.22 12.37 4.45
N LYS A 280 40.21 11.86 3.71
CA LYS A 280 40.41 11.15 2.45
C LYS A 280 41.05 12.04 1.37
N LYS A 281 40.68 13.33 1.30
CA LYS A 281 41.28 14.29 0.37
C LYS A 281 42.75 14.57 0.73
N LYS A 282 43.10 14.66 2.01
CA LYS A 282 44.47 14.88 2.49
C LYS A 282 45.38 13.68 2.21
N THR A 283 44.89 12.45 2.40
CA THR A 283 45.66 11.23 2.08
C THR A 283 45.88 11.05 0.57
N THR A 284 44.87 11.31 -0.26
CA THR A 284 45.06 11.29 -1.73
C THR A 284 46.05 12.36 -2.22
N ARG A 285 46.08 13.54 -1.58
CA ARG A 285 47.03 14.60 -1.97
C ARG A 285 48.45 14.25 -1.55
N ALA A 286 48.64 13.66 -0.37
CA ALA A 286 49.94 13.18 0.09
C ALA A 286 50.49 12.04 -0.80
N ALA A 287 49.64 11.09 -1.19
CA ALA A 287 50.01 10.00 -2.10
C ALA A 287 50.42 10.52 -3.49
N LYS A 288 49.72 11.52 -4.04
CA LYS A 288 50.05 12.11 -5.34
C LYS A 288 51.39 12.88 -5.31
N THR A 289 51.70 13.52 -4.19
CA THR A 289 52.99 14.21 -3.99
C THR A 289 54.16 13.23 -3.82
N SER A 290 53.97 12.12 -3.11
CA SER A 290 55.01 11.10 -2.95
C SER A 290 55.32 10.39 -4.27
N THR A 291 54.32 10.06 -5.09
CA THR A 291 54.52 9.49 -6.43
C THR A 291 55.26 10.45 -7.36
N ARG A 292 54.98 11.76 -7.29
CA ARG A 292 55.67 12.76 -8.11
C ARG A 292 57.13 12.93 -7.71
N LYS A 293 57.43 12.87 -6.40
CA LYS A 293 58.81 12.94 -5.87
C LYS A 293 59.62 11.68 -6.18
N ALA A 294 58.98 10.50 -6.20
CA ALA A 294 59.62 9.26 -6.63
C ALA A 294 59.93 9.26 -8.13
N ALA A 295 59.03 9.78 -8.97
CA ALA A 295 59.26 9.90 -10.41
C ALA A 295 60.42 10.86 -10.76
N THR A 296 60.53 12.00 -10.07
CA THR A 296 61.64 12.95 -10.28
C THR A 296 62.98 12.41 -9.79
N ALA A 297 63.00 11.66 -8.68
CA ALA A 297 64.21 10.99 -8.20
C ALA A 297 64.69 9.86 -9.15
N SER A 298 63.75 9.12 -9.75
CA SER A 298 64.07 8.09 -10.74
C SER A 298 64.68 8.68 -12.01
N ALA A 299 64.10 9.78 -12.53
CA ALA A 299 64.60 10.50 -13.70
C ALA A 299 66.00 11.12 -13.48
N SER A 300 66.26 11.62 -12.28
CA SER A 300 67.59 12.13 -11.87
C SER A 300 68.66 11.01 -11.87
N LYS A 301 68.33 9.83 -11.33
CA LYS A 301 69.23 8.67 -11.30
C LYS A 301 69.53 8.09 -12.68
N THR A 302 68.55 8.10 -13.59
CA THR A 302 68.77 7.67 -14.99
C THR A 302 69.67 8.66 -15.74
N ARG A 303 69.46 9.96 -15.56
CA ARG A 303 70.27 11.01 -16.20
C ARG A 303 71.73 11.01 -15.72
N THR A 304 71.96 10.75 -14.43
CA THR A 304 73.33 10.61 -13.87
C THR A 304 74.02 9.33 -14.33
N LYS A 305 73.33 8.18 -14.40
CA LYS A 305 73.87 6.95 -15.00
C LYS A 305 74.23 7.14 -16.47
N ALA A 306 73.39 7.83 -17.26
CA ALA A 306 73.65 8.12 -18.66
C ALA A 306 74.89 9.01 -18.85
N LYS A 307 75.05 10.08 -18.04
CA LYS A 307 76.26 10.93 -18.05
C LYS A 307 77.52 10.15 -17.67
N LYS A 308 77.47 9.28 -16.67
CA LYS A 308 78.62 8.46 -16.23
C LYS A 308 79.03 7.42 -17.28
N LYS A 309 78.06 6.86 -18.02
CA LYS A 309 78.30 5.92 -19.14
C LYS A 309 78.88 6.64 -20.38
N ALA A 310 78.46 7.87 -20.65
CA ALA A 310 79.02 8.71 -21.71
C ALA A 310 80.46 9.17 -21.41
N SER A 311 80.76 9.54 -20.15
CA SER A 311 82.12 9.88 -19.71
C SER A 311 83.09 8.70 -19.80
N LYS A 312 82.68 7.48 -19.37
CA LYS A 312 83.50 6.26 -19.53
C LYS A 312 83.75 5.85 -20.99
N ARG A 313 82.88 6.24 -21.93
CA ARG A 313 83.08 5.99 -23.37
C ARG A 313 84.05 6.99 -24.00
N ARG A 314 84.18 8.20 -23.45
CA ARG A 314 85.13 9.21 -23.91
C ARG A 314 86.56 9.00 -23.39
N SER A 315 86.76 8.25 -22.31
CA SER A 315 88.11 7.93 -21.78
C SER A 315 88.70 6.61 -22.31
N LYS A 316 88.04 5.97 -23.28
CA LYS A 316 88.47 4.70 -23.91
C LYS A 316 88.67 4.83 -25.43
N LYS A 317 88.73 6.06 -25.91
CA LYS A 317 89.18 6.47 -27.25
C LYS A 317 90.34 7.44 -27.05
#